data_AF-A0A5F2I1A7-F1
#
_entry.id   AF-A0A5F2I1A7-F1
#
_cell.length_a   1.000
_cell.length_b   1.000
_cell.length_c   1.000
_cell.angle_alpha   90.00
_cell.angle_beta   90.00
_cell.angle_gamma   90.00
#
_symmetry.space_group_name_H-M   'P 1'
#
loop_
_entity.id
_entity.type
_entity.pdbx_description
1 polymer ?
#
loop_
_entity_poly.entity_id
_entity_poly.type
_entity_poly.pdbx_seq_one_letter_code
_entity_poly.pdbx_strand_id
1 'polypeptide(L)'
;SMSNLGTGAGQKRIDLLKQAAKQLVDTLAQQAAQIKQIDKPVQFSLVPFAASVNVGPQNDNASWMDTYGLSPVHNENFDWSTLNAAGKSAERLNGIWYKRGTGWGEEEGQMLTRFSLYR
;
A
#
# COMPACT_ATOMS: atom_id res chain seq x y z
N SER A 1 -12.51 -14.11 -4.70
CA SER A 1 -11.27 -14.78 -4.27
C SER A 1 -10.37 -15.07 -5.47
N MET A 2 -9.06 -14.84 -5.36
CA MET A 2 -8.04 -15.11 -6.41
C MET A 2 -7.77 -16.60 -6.64
N SER A 3 -8.28 -17.46 -5.75
CA SER A 3 -8.26 -18.92 -5.89
C SER A 3 -9.42 -19.47 -6.73
N ASN A 4 -10.42 -18.63 -7.06
CA ASN A 4 -11.56 -19.07 -7.84
C ASN A 4 -11.15 -19.29 -9.30
N LEU A 5 -11.70 -20.33 -9.91
CA LEU A 5 -11.57 -20.55 -11.35
C LEU A 5 -12.24 -19.39 -12.09
N GLY A 6 -11.59 -18.89 -13.14
CA GLY A 6 -12.19 -17.94 -14.07
C GLY A 6 -13.34 -18.60 -14.80
N THR A 7 -14.48 -17.91 -14.90
CA THR A 7 -15.63 -18.38 -15.68
C THR A 7 -15.22 -18.55 -17.13
N GLY A 8 -15.25 -19.79 -17.63
CA GLY A 8 -14.96 -20.13 -19.03
C GLY A 8 -13.56 -20.69 -19.32
N ALA A 9 -12.56 -20.51 -18.44
CA ALA A 9 -11.17 -20.92 -18.73
C ALA A 9 -10.67 -22.15 -17.96
N GLY A 10 -11.37 -22.58 -16.91
CA GLY A 10 -10.94 -23.72 -16.07
C GLY A 10 -9.62 -23.50 -15.32
N GLN A 11 -9.04 -22.30 -15.37
CA GLN A 11 -7.81 -21.90 -14.70
C GLN A 11 -8.10 -20.91 -13.56
N LYS A 12 -7.25 -20.86 -12.53
CA LYS A 12 -7.38 -19.85 -11.47
C LYS A 12 -7.21 -18.46 -12.06
N ARG A 13 -8.01 -17.49 -11.60
CA ARG A 13 -7.93 -16.09 -12.06
C ARG A 13 -6.51 -15.50 -11.96
N ILE A 14 -5.76 -15.86 -10.91
CA ILE A 14 -4.37 -15.42 -10.75
C ILE A 14 -3.45 -15.96 -11.86
N ASP A 15 -3.69 -17.18 -12.36
CA ASP A 15 -2.85 -17.78 -13.39
C ASP A 15 -3.15 -17.16 -14.76
N LEU A 16 -4.42 -16.83 -15.04
CA LEU A 16 -4.81 -16.06 -16.22
C LEU A 16 -4.19 -14.66 -16.21
N LEU A 17 -4.23 -13.96 -15.08
CA LEU A 17 -3.62 -12.62 -14.95
C LEU A 17 -2.11 -12.67 -15.12
N LYS A 18 -1.43 -13.71 -14.59
CA LYS A 18 0.00 -13.93 -14.84
C LYS A 18 0.31 -14.16 -16.31
N GLN A 19 -0.51 -14.95 -17.01
CA GLN A 19 -0.32 -15.20 -18.45
C GLN A 19 -0.51 -13.92 -19.27
N ALA A 20 -1.59 -13.17 -19.01
CA ALA A 20 -1.87 -11.92 -19.69
C ALA A 20 -0.78 -10.87 -19.44
N ALA A 21 -0.30 -10.75 -18.19
CA ALA A 21 0.80 -9.84 -17.85
C ALA A 21 2.10 -10.20 -18.58
N LYS A 22 2.43 -11.49 -18.69
CA LYS A 22 3.59 -11.96 -19.49
C LYS A 22 3.43 -11.58 -20.95
N GLN A 23 2.28 -11.87 -21.56
CA GLN A 23 2.01 -11.53 -22.96
C GLN A 23 2.12 -10.02 -23.22
N LEU A 24 1.65 -9.19 -22.29
CA LEU A 24 1.78 -7.73 -22.39
C LEU A 24 3.25 -7.29 -22.38
N VAL A 25 4.06 -7.80 -21.44
CA VAL A 25 5.49 -7.50 -21.36
C VAL A 25 6.22 -7.96 -22.63
N ASP A 26 5.93 -9.18 -23.10
CA ASP A 26 6.55 -9.73 -24.31
C ASP A 26 6.20 -8.89 -25.55
N THR A 27 4.95 -8.46 -25.69
CA THR A 27 4.49 -7.63 -26.82
C THR A 27 5.18 -6.27 -26.81
N LEU A 28 5.25 -5.63 -25.64
CA LEU A 28 5.91 -4.33 -25.49
C LEU A 28 7.42 -4.45 -25.70
N ALA A 29 8.06 -5.54 -25.24
CA ALA A 29 9.47 -5.80 -25.49
C ALA A 29 9.77 -6.01 -26.99
N GLN A 30 8.90 -6.70 -27.73
CA GLN A 30 9.04 -6.85 -29.19
C GLN A 30 8.96 -5.52 -29.93
N GLN A 31 8.06 -4.62 -29.53
CA GLN A 31 7.99 -3.27 -30.10
C GLN A 31 9.22 -2.44 -29.72
N ALA A 32 9.68 -2.55 -28.47
CA ALA A 32 10.87 -1.88 -27.98
C ALA A 32 12.14 -2.28 -28.77
N ALA A 33 12.26 -3.55 -29.15
CA ALA A 33 13.38 -4.05 -29.96
C ALA A 33 13.45 -3.43 -31.38
N GLN A 34 12.35 -2.86 -31.87
CA GLN A 34 12.34 -2.13 -33.15
C GLN A 34 12.93 -0.71 -33.01
N ILE A 35 13.00 -0.18 -31.78
CA ILE A 35 13.52 1.15 -31.48
C ILE A 35 15.02 1.03 -31.16
N LYS A 36 15.85 1.12 -32.20
CA LYS A 36 17.31 0.89 -32.10
C LYS A 36 18.14 2.09 -31.62
N GLN A 37 17.53 3.27 -31.47
CA GLN A 37 18.26 4.54 -31.25
C GLN A 37 18.31 5.02 -29.79
N ILE A 38 17.68 4.31 -28.86
CA ILE A 38 17.57 4.71 -27.46
C ILE A 38 18.04 3.54 -26.58
N ASP A 39 18.92 3.80 -25.61
CA ASP A 39 19.29 2.80 -24.61
C ASP A 39 18.10 2.58 -23.65
N LYS A 40 17.71 1.32 -23.42
CA LYS A 40 16.55 0.90 -22.62
C LYS A 40 15.23 1.59 -23.04
N PRO A 41 14.73 1.34 -24.26
CA PRO A 41 13.54 2.01 -24.78
C PRO A 41 12.26 1.73 -23.97
N VAL A 42 12.21 0.64 -23.20
CA VAL A 42 11.09 0.31 -22.31
C VAL A 42 11.59 -0.28 -20.99
N GLN A 43 11.00 0.17 -19.88
CA GLN A 43 11.23 -0.37 -18.54
C GLN A 43 9.90 -0.79 -17.91
N PHE A 44 9.92 -1.90 -17.18
CA PHE A 44 8.74 -2.47 -16.52
C PHE A 44 8.97 -2.58 -15.02
N SER A 45 7.91 -2.38 -14.24
CA SER A 45 7.86 -2.71 -12.83
C SER A 45 6.59 -3.50 -12.55
N LEU A 46 6.69 -4.52 -11.71
CA LEU A 46 5.56 -5.34 -11.29
C LEU A 46 5.39 -5.22 -9.78
N VAL A 47 4.27 -4.65 -9.36
CA VAL A 47 3.92 -4.54 -7.94
C VAL A 47 2.63 -5.32 -7.68
N PRO A 48 2.71 -6.57 -7.20
CA PRO A 48 1.53 -7.29 -6.76
C PRO A 48 1.04 -6.67 -5.45
N PHE A 49 -0.23 -6.25 -5.40
CA PHE A 49 -0.85 -5.74 -4.19
C PHE A 49 -2.22 -6.39 -3.97
N ALA A 50 -2.59 -6.62 -2.70
CA ALA A 50 -3.93 -7.06 -2.31
C ALA A 50 -4.61 -5.97 -1.47
N ALA A 51 -4.00 -5.59 -0.35
CA ALA A 51 -4.42 -4.48 0.51
C ALA A 51 -3.24 -3.59 0.95
N SER A 52 -2.05 -4.18 1.01
CA SER A 52 -0.78 -3.51 1.29
C SER A 52 0.30 -4.03 0.35
N VAL A 53 1.37 -3.26 0.21
CA VAL A 53 2.59 -3.65 -0.53
C VAL A 53 3.66 -3.94 0.51
N ASN A 54 4.35 -5.08 0.38
CA ASN A 54 5.53 -5.37 1.19
C ASN A 54 6.74 -4.68 0.56
N VAL A 55 7.27 -3.67 1.26
CA VAL A 55 8.44 -2.88 0.83
C VAL A 55 9.71 -3.21 1.61
N GLY A 56 9.67 -4.21 2.50
CA GLY A 56 10.77 -4.60 3.37
C GLY A 56 10.93 -3.71 4.61
N PRO A 57 11.32 -4.27 5.77
CA PRO A 57 11.34 -3.58 7.06
C PRO A 57 12.37 -2.43 7.14
N GLN A 58 13.40 -2.45 6.30
CA GLN A 58 14.41 -1.40 6.24
C GLN A 58 13.87 -0.05 5.72
N ASN A 59 12.66 -0.02 5.15
CA ASN A 59 12.08 1.16 4.53
C ASN A 59 11.09 1.92 5.42
N ASP A 60 10.93 1.53 6.69
CA ASP A 60 9.96 2.14 7.63
C ASP A 60 10.12 3.66 7.79
N ASN A 61 11.34 4.19 7.62
CA ASN A 61 11.66 5.62 7.72
C ASN A 61 12.14 6.21 6.38
N ALA A 62 11.87 5.56 5.26
CA ALA A 62 12.30 6.05 3.96
C ALA A 62 11.59 7.38 3.63
N SER A 63 12.29 8.32 2.99
CA SER A 63 11.76 9.67 2.71
C SER A 63 10.55 9.71 1.79
N TRP A 64 10.31 8.64 1.03
CA TRP A 64 9.14 8.46 0.17
C TRP A 64 7.94 7.84 0.88
N MET A 65 8.09 7.41 2.15
CA MET A 65 7.01 6.86 2.96
C MET A 65 6.30 7.96 3.75
N ASP A 66 4.97 7.90 3.80
CA ASP A 66 4.16 8.75 4.67
C ASP A 66 4.15 8.18 6.11
N THR A 67 5.17 8.53 6.89
CA THR A 67 5.30 8.08 8.28
C THR A 67 4.37 8.83 9.24
N TYR A 68 3.89 9.99 8.82
CA TYR A 68 3.04 10.90 9.61
C TYR A 68 1.53 10.67 9.38
N GLY A 69 1.16 9.90 8.36
CA GLY A 69 -0.24 9.65 7.99
C GLY A 69 -0.96 10.88 7.47
N LEU A 70 -0.24 11.76 6.77
CA LEU A 70 -0.75 13.01 6.20
C LEU A 70 -1.71 12.75 5.02
N SER A 71 -1.47 11.69 4.26
CA SER A 71 -2.34 11.29 3.17
C SER A 71 -3.69 10.81 3.71
N PRO A 72 -4.82 11.27 3.17
CA PRO A 72 -6.14 10.74 3.54
C PRO A 72 -6.24 9.22 3.35
N VAL A 73 -5.55 8.67 2.35
CA VAL A 73 -5.50 7.22 2.06
C VAL A 73 -4.90 6.43 3.23
N HIS A 74 -4.02 7.04 4.02
CA HIS A 74 -3.47 6.45 5.24
C HIS A 74 -4.56 6.09 6.24
N ASN A 75 -5.70 6.77 6.20
CA ASN A 75 -6.79 6.63 7.15
C ASN A 75 -8.07 6.07 6.49
N GLU A 76 -8.02 5.65 5.23
CA GLU A 76 -9.20 5.19 4.47
C GLU A 76 -9.99 4.07 5.16
N ASN A 77 -9.29 3.19 5.91
CA ASN A 77 -9.90 2.08 6.65
C ASN A 77 -10.06 2.37 8.17
N PHE A 78 -9.74 3.58 8.63
CA PHE A 78 -9.72 3.94 10.03
C PHE A 78 -10.36 5.31 10.26
N ASP A 79 -11.53 5.31 10.90
CA ASP A 79 -12.13 6.56 11.38
C ASP A 79 -11.73 6.81 12.84
N TRP A 80 -10.62 7.54 13.01
CA TRP A 80 -10.09 7.90 14.33
C TRP A 80 -11.06 8.75 15.17
N SER A 81 -12.00 9.45 14.52
CA SER A 81 -12.99 10.26 15.25
C SER A 81 -13.98 9.40 16.04
N THR A 82 -14.13 8.13 15.66
CA THR A 82 -15.02 7.18 16.34
C THR A 82 -14.34 6.38 17.44
N LEU A 83 -13.08 6.72 17.79
CA LEU A 83 -12.32 6.00 18.80
C LEU A 83 -12.98 6.17 20.18
N ASN A 84 -13.67 5.13 20.62
CA ASN A 84 -14.43 5.10 21.85
C ASN A 84 -13.82 4.07 22.81
N ALA A 85 -12.84 4.52 23.59
CA ALA A 85 -12.24 3.74 24.66
C ALA A 85 -11.99 4.62 25.88
N ALA A 86 -12.07 4.05 27.08
CA ALA A 86 -11.95 4.80 28.33
C ALA A 86 -10.62 5.56 28.40
N GLY A 87 -10.71 6.89 28.51
CA GLY A 87 -9.54 7.78 28.62
C GLY A 87 -8.69 7.85 27.34
N LYS A 88 -9.17 7.34 26.20
CA LYS A 88 -8.46 7.38 24.91
C LYS A 88 -9.29 8.13 23.89
N SER A 89 -8.74 9.22 23.36
CA SER A 89 -9.26 9.96 22.23
C SER A 89 -8.17 10.18 21.18
N ALA A 90 -8.61 10.58 19.99
CA ALA A 90 -7.74 11.01 18.90
C ALA A 90 -8.02 12.48 18.60
N GLU A 91 -6.96 13.27 18.43
CA GLU A 91 -7.06 14.67 18.04
C GLU A 91 -6.28 14.90 16.75
N ARG A 92 -6.85 15.69 15.84
CA ARG A 92 -6.19 16.03 14.57
C ARG A 92 -5.58 17.43 14.66
N LEU A 93 -4.27 17.53 14.51
CA LEU A 93 -3.52 18.79 14.48
C LEU A 93 -2.62 18.81 13.23
N ASN A 94 -2.70 19.90 12.44
CA ASN A 94 -1.92 20.06 11.20
C ASN A 94 -2.01 18.85 10.24
N GLY A 95 -3.18 18.20 10.19
CA GLY A 95 -3.42 17.04 9.34
C GLY A 95 -3.00 15.70 9.94
N ILE A 96 -2.23 15.68 11.03
CA ILE A 96 -1.74 14.48 11.73
C ILE A 96 -2.68 14.15 12.88
N TRP A 97 -2.97 12.85 13.07
CA TRP A 97 -3.71 12.36 14.22
C TRP A 97 -2.77 12.08 15.39
N TYR A 98 -3.20 12.42 16.60
CA TYR A 98 -2.43 12.22 17.83
C TYR A 98 -3.25 11.49 18.88
N LYS A 99 -2.57 10.64 19.66
CA LYS A 99 -3.10 9.98 20.86
C LYS A 99 -3.31 11.00 21.96
N ARG A 100 -4.53 11.10 22.50
CA ARG A 100 -4.92 12.04 23.56
C ARG A 100 -5.67 11.35 24.69
N GLY A 101 -5.42 11.78 25.92
CA GLY A 101 -6.05 11.25 27.12
C GLY A 101 -5.15 10.27 27.87
N THR A 102 -5.36 10.24 29.18
CA THR A 102 -4.53 9.48 30.14
C THR A 102 -4.58 7.97 29.92
N GLY A 103 -5.59 7.46 29.21
CA GLY A 103 -5.72 6.04 28.87
C GLY A 103 -4.63 5.54 27.92
N TRP A 104 -3.87 6.43 27.27
CA TRP A 104 -2.70 6.08 26.45
C TRP A 104 -1.41 5.90 27.25
N GLY A 105 -1.35 6.34 28.52
CA GLY A 105 -0.15 6.24 29.34
C GLY A 105 1.05 6.94 28.70
N GLU A 106 2.17 6.22 28.56
CA GLU A 106 3.41 6.74 27.96
C GLU A 106 3.28 7.08 26.46
N GLU A 107 2.23 6.61 25.80
CA GLU A 107 1.96 6.90 24.40
C GLU A 107 1.12 8.17 24.18
N GLU A 108 0.64 8.80 25.26
CA GLU A 108 -0.08 10.06 25.15
C GLU A 108 0.82 11.12 24.48
N GLY A 109 0.25 11.87 23.53
CA GLY A 109 1.02 12.86 22.79
C GLY A 109 1.63 12.33 21.49
N GLN A 110 1.79 11.01 21.34
CA GLN A 110 2.40 10.41 20.15
C GLN A 110 1.44 10.40 18.95
N MET A 111 2.03 10.26 17.76
CA MET A 111 1.28 10.20 16.50
C MET A 111 0.47 8.90 16.41
N LEU A 112 -0.77 9.02 15.95
CA LEU A 112 -1.69 7.93 15.70
C LEU A 112 -1.73 7.65 14.20
N THR A 113 -0.93 6.70 13.76
CA THR A 113 -0.83 6.29 12.35
C THR A 113 -0.93 4.77 12.23
N ARG A 114 -1.11 4.22 11.02
CA ARG A 114 -1.06 2.76 10.82
C ARG A 114 0.22 2.11 11.37
N PHE A 115 1.36 2.80 11.38
CA PHE A 115 2.59 2.30 11.98
C PHE A 115 2.49 2.12 13.49
N SER A 116 1.68 2.94 14.17
CA SER A 116 1.42 2.80 15.60
C SER A 116 0.48 1.63 15.94
N LEU A 117 -0.23 1.06 14.95
CA LEU A 117 -1.13 -0.10 15.14
C LEU A 117 -0.46 -1.45 14.88
N TYR A 118 0.51 -1.51 13.96
CA TYR A 118 1.07 -2.75 13.43
C TYR A 118 2.54 -2.99 13.81
N ARG A 119 3.07 -2.25 14.79
CA ARG A 119 4.40 -2.49 15.37
C ARG A 119 4.35 -3.54 16.45
#